data_AF-A0AAW0C6N8-F1
#
_entry.id   AF-A0AAW0C6N8-F1
#
_cell.length_a   1.000
_cell.length_b   1.000
_cell.length_c   1.000
_cell.angle_alpha   90.00
_cell.angle_beta   90.00
_cell.angle_gamma   90.00
#
_symmetry.space_group_name_H-M   'P 1'
#
loop_
_entity.id
_entity.type
_entity.pdbx_description
1 polymer ?
#
loop_
_entity_poly.entity_id
_entity_poly.type
_entity_poly.pdbx_seq_one_letter_code
_entity_poly.pdbx_strand_id
1 'polypeptide(L)'
;CLICGKEILGTERQNHMGKHIILSLHGIREENLIAAVSSSYPCGFCGSSMSNGACALSIRGGKAISTCREVYEFQIKAASKSTTAKACTNVPITCAL
;
A
#
# COMPACT_ATOMS: atom_id res chain seq x y z
N CYS A 1 -11.24 1.78 5.54
CA CYS A 1 -9.96 2.51 5.49
C CYS A 1 -9.74 3.14 6.85
N LEU A 2 -8.64 2.83 7.54
CA LEU A 2 -8.41 3.38 8.89
C LEU A 2 -8.12 4.90 8.89
N ILE A 3 -7.73 5.46 7.74
CA ILE A 3 -7.40 6.87 7.58
C ILE A 3 -8.65 7.74 7.41
N CYS A 4 -9.61 7.35 6.57
CA CYS A 4 -10.80 8.16 6.27
C CYS A 4 -12.15 7.47 6.55
N GLY A 5 -12.16 6.28 7.16
CA GLY A 5 -13.38 5.54 7.52
C GLY A 5 -14.12 4.85 6.38
N LYS A 6 -13.81 5.15 5.11
CA LYS A 6 -14.51 4.59 3.95
C LYS A 6 -14.31 3.08 3.83
N GLU A 7 -15.37 2.35 3.51
CA GLU A 7 -15.30 0.93 3.15
C GLU A 7 -14.78 0.79 1.72
N ILE A 8 -13.66 0.10 1.53
CA ILE A 8 -13.01 -0.08 0.23
C ILE A 8 -12.74 -1.57 0.05
N LEU A 9 -13.19 -2.13 -1.08
CA LEU A 9 -13.15 -3.56 -1.34
C LEU A 9 -12.00 -3.92 -2.28
N GLY A 10 -11.45 -5.13 -2.08
CA GLY A 10 -10.53 -5.78 -3.01
C GLY A 10 -9.28 -4.96 -3.35
N THR A 11 -8.97 -4.90 -4.65
CA THR A 11 -7.75 -4.27 -5.19
C THR A 11 -7.74 -2.75 -5.08
N GLU A 12 -8.90 -2.11 -4.94
CA GLU A 12 -9.00 -0.64 -4.82
C GLU A 12 -8.42 -0.11 -3.51
N ARG A 13 -8.22 -0.98 -2.51
CA ARG A 13 -7.57 -0.63 -1.24
C ARG A 13 -6.17 -0.06 -1.46
N GLN A 14 -5.44 -0.56 -2.47
CA GLN A 14 -4.09 -0.09 -2.79
C GLN A 14 -4.10 1.35 -3.30
N ASN A 15 -4.92 1.60 -4.32
CA ASN A 15 -5.03 2.91 -4.95
C ASN A 15 -5.51 3.94 -3.93
N HIS A 16 -6.49 3.54 -3.11
CA HIS A 16 -7.06 4.36 -2.07
C HIS A 16 -6.03 4.75 -0.99
N MET A 17 -5.30 3.78 -0.42
CA MET A 17 -4.25 4.08 0.57
C MET A 17 -3.07 4.84 -0.05
N GLY A 18 -2.69 4.50 -1.29
CA GLY A 18 -1.66 5.19 -2.04
C GLY A 18 -1.97 6.68 -2.22
N LYS A 19 -3.23 7.03 -2.49
CA LYS A 19 -3.67 8.44 -2.54
C LYS A 19 -3.40 9.16 -1.22
N HIS A 20 -3.81 8.57 -0.10
CA HIS A 20 -3.57 9.15 1.23
C HIS A 20 -2.08 9.37 1.51
N ILE A 21 -1.25 8.38 1.18
CA ILE A 21 0.21 8.46 1.35
C ILE A 21 0.81 9.57 0.49
N ILE A 22 0.47 9.62 -0.81
CA ILE A 22 1.01 10.62 -1.73
C ILE A 22 0.60 12.03 -1.29
N LEU A 23 -0.68 12.25 -0.99
CA LEU A 23 -1.16 13.57 -0.54
C LEU A 23 -0.47 14.00 0.75
N SER A 24 -0.33 13.09 1.72
CA SER A 24 0.40 13.36 2.96
C SER A 24 1.87 13.69 2.73
N LEU A 25 2.56 13.01 1.82
CA LEU A 25 3.97 13.28 1.48
C LEU A 25 4.16 14.64 0.81
N HIS A 26 3.16 15.09 0.05
CA HIS A 26 3.13 16.43 -0.54
C HIS A 26 2.61 17.52 0.42
N GLY A 27 2.31 17.18 1.68
CA GLY A 27 1.76 18.14 2.65
C GLY A 27 0.34 18.62 2.30
N ILE A 28 -0.35 17.93 1.41
CA ILE A 28 -1.73 18.26 1.03
C ILE A 28 -2.66 17.70 2.10
N ARG A 29 -3.39 18.58 2.75
CA ARG A 29 -4.37 18.20 3.79
C ARG A 29 -5.62 17.65 3.12
N GLU A 30 -5.98 16.43 3.48
CA GLU A 30 -7.27 15.86 3.16
C GLU A 30 -8.29 16.22 4.24
N GLU A 31 -9.52 16.48 3.81
CA GLU A 31 -10.65 16.71 4.71
C GLU A 31 -11.22 15.38 5.21
N ASN A 32 -11.80 15.40 6.42
CA ASN A 32 -12.51 14.25 7.02
C ASN A 32 -11.64 13.01 7.27
N LEU A 33 -10.36 13.20 7.64
CA LEU A 33 -9.52 12.12 8.11
C LEU A 33 -9.82 11.79 9.58
N ILE A 34 -9.94 10.49 9.87
CA ILE A 34 -10.08 9.93 11.22
C ILE A 34 -8.69 9.74 11.86
N ALA A 35 -7.69 9.41 11.05
CA ALA A 35 -6.32 9.20 11.49
C ALA A 35 -5.33 9.82 10.50
N ALA A 36 -4.15 10.20 10.98
CA ALA A 36 -3.07 10.71 10.15
C ALA A 36 -2.26 9.57 9.52
N VAL A 37 -1.80 9.79 8.28
CA VAL A 37 -0.78 8.94 7.67
C VAL A 37 0.57 9.25 8.32
N SER A 38 1.36 8.21 8.56
CA SER A 38 2.72 8.38 9.08
C SER A 38 3.61 9.07 8.04
N SER A 39 4.37 10.07 8.48
CA SER A 39 5.37 10.75 7.67
C SER A 39 6.63 9.90 7.42
N SER A 40 6.84 8.84 8.20
CA SER A 40 8.08 8.06 8.24
C SER A 40 7.78 6.59 7.97
N TYR A 41 8.13 6.15 6.76
CA TYR A 41 7.89 4.80 6.23
C TYR A 41 6.42 4.35 6.42
N PRO A 42 5.45 5.03 5.78
CA PRO A 42 4.04 4.67 5.91
C PRO A 42 3.75 3.29 5.30
N CYS A 43 2.97 2.49 6.03
CA CYS A 43 2.50 1.20 5.59
C CYS A 43 1.48 1.35 4.46
N GLY A 44 1.69 0.64 3.34
CA GLY A 44 0.78 0.65 2.19
C GLY A 44 -0.62 0.05 2.44
N PHE A 45 -0.86 -0.59 3.59
CA PHE A 45 -2.16 -1.17 3.95
C PHE A 45 -3.00 -0.28 4.87
N CYS A 46 -2.37 0.36 5.86
CA CYS A 46 -3.05 1.10 6.91
C CYS A 46 -2.57 2.55 7.10
N GLY A 47 -1.48 2.95 6.46
CA GLY A 47 -0.89 4.28 6.58
C GLY A 47 -0.06 4.52 7.86
N SER A 48 -0.07 3.60 8.83
CA SER A 48 0.75 3.70 10.05
C SER A 48 2.25 3.47 9.78
N SER A 49 3.12 3.90 10.70
CA SER A 49 4.57 3.74 10.53
C SER A 49 4.98 2.26 10.56
N MET A 50 5.85 1.86 9.63
CA MET A 50 6.48 0.54 9.61
C MET A 50 7.69 0.45 10.55
N SER A 51 8.25 1.58 11.01
CA SER A 51 9.52 1.65 11.74
C SER A 51 9.53 0.86 13.06
N ASN A 52 8.37 0.71 13.70
CA ASN A 52 8.25 -0.02 14.97
C ASN A 52 7.99 -1.53 14.77
N GLY A 53 8.10 -2.03 13.54
CA GLY A 53 7.86 -3.45 13.20
C GLY A 53 6.40 -3.89 13.18
N ALA A 54 5.45 -3.04 13.60
CA ALA A 54 4.02 -3.35 13.66
C ALA A 54 3.42 -3.69 12.27
N CYS A 55 4.00 -3.14 11.21
CA CYS A 55 3.60 -3.36 9.82
C CYS A 55 4.76 -3.92 8.99
N ALA A 56 5.47 -4.93 9.48
CA ALA A 56 6.51 -5.59 8.72
C ALA A 56 5.94 -6.10 7.38
N LEU A 57 6.72 -5.95 6.31
CA LEU A 57 6.37 -6.36 4.95
C LEU A 57 7.53 -7.12 4.33
N SER A 58 7.23 -8.26 3.71
CA SER A 58 8.18 -9.00 2.90
C SER A 58 7.50 -9.56 1.65
N ILE A 59 8.25 -9.80 0.58
CA ILE A 59 7.75 -10.45 -0.62
C ILE A 59 8.40 -11.83 -0.71
N ARG A 60 7.60 -12.89 -0.74
CA ARG A 60 8.09 -14.27 -0.93
C ARG A 60 7.24 -14.99 -1.98
N GLY A 61 7.88 -15.60 -2.97
CA GLY A 61 7.20 -16.38 -4.01
C GLY A 61 6.16 -15.59 -4.82
N GLY A 62 6.33 -14.28 -4.98
CA GLY A 62 5.36 -13.41 -5.66
C GLY A 62 4.09 -13.12 -4.86
N LYS A 63 4.15 -13.25 -3.52
CA LYS A 63 3.11 -12.81 -2.59
C LYS A 63 3.70 -11.82 -1.59
N ALA A 64 2.92 -10.80 -1.23
CA ALA A 64 3.27 -9.95 -0.11
C ALA A 64 2.81 -10.62 1.20
N ILE A 65 3.72 -10.70 2.15
CA ILE A 65 3.47 -11.18 3.51
C ILE A 65 3.64 -9.99 4.43
N SER A 66 2.60 -9.66 5.18
CA SER A 66 2.62 -8.55 6.12
C SER A 66 2.00 -8.91 7.46
N THR A 67 2.51 -8.29 8.52
CA THR A 67 1.93 -8.36 9.88
C THR A 67 0.84 -7.32 10.10
N CYS A 68 0.55 -6.47 9.11
CA CYS A 68 -0.49 -5.46 9.21
C CYS A 68 -1.87 -6.12 9.33
N ARG A 69 -2.72 -5.61 10.24
CA ARG A 69 -4.11 -6.08 10.42
C ARG A 69 -4.98 -5.82 9.19
N GLU A 70 -4.62 -4.82 8.39
CA GLU A 70 -5.33 -4.42 7.16
C GLU A 70 -4.76 -5.08 5.90
N VAL A 71 -3.97 -6.16 6.05
CA VAL A 71 -3.39 -6.87 4.92
C VAL A 71 -4.47 -7.40 3.98
N TYR A 72 -4.23 -7.26 2.68
CA TYR A 72 -5.00 -7.93 1.63
C TYR A 72 -4.03 -8.53 0.61
N GLU A 73 -4.49 -9.54 -0.13
CA GLU A 73 -3.64 -10.23 -1.10
C GLU A 73 -3.44 -9.37 -2.34
N PHE A 74 -2.17 -9.06 -2.64
CA PHE A 74 -1.81 -8.46 -3.92
C PHE A 74 -1.65 -9.54 -4.99
N GLN A 75 -2.10 -9.22 -6.20
CA GLN A 75 -1.92 -10.06 -7.38
C GLN A 75 -0.54 -9.85 -8.03
N ILE A 76 0.54 -9.90 -7.24
CA ILE A 76 1.92 -9.61 -7.72
C ILE A 76 2.33 -10.60 -8.83
N LYS A 77 2.03 -11.89 -8.66
CA LYS A 77 2.32 -12.92 -9.68
C LYS A 77 1.53 -12.72 -10.98
N ALA A 78 0.32 -12.16 -10.91
CA ALA A 78 -0.42 -11.80 -12.12
C ALA A 78 0.18 -10.54 -12.77
N ALA A 79 0.58 -9.56 -11.96
CA ALA A 79 1.23 -8.34 -12.42
C ALA A 79 2.60 -8.58 -13.06
N SER A 80 3.25 -9.72 -12.79
CA SER A 80 4.53 -10.10 -13.41
C SER A 80 4.43 -10.66 -14.83
N LYS A 81 3.21 -10.86 -15.34
CA LYS A 81 2.99 -11.30 -16.71
C LYS A 81 2.69 -10.10 -17.59
N SER A 82 3.64 -9.74 -18.45
CA SER A 82 3.38 -8.80 -19.55
C SER A 82 2.49 -9.46 -20.58
N THR A 83 1.54 -8.70 -21.15
CA THR A 83 0.69 -9.15 -22.26
C THR A 83 0.75 -8.13 -23.39
N THR A 84 0.37 -8.50 -24.61
CA THR A 84 0.35 -7.56 -25.75
C THR A 84 -0.52 -6.33 -25.48
N ALA A 85 -1.61 -6.49 -24.71
CA ALA A 85 -2.48 -5.38 -24.30
C ALA A 85 -1.96 -4.58 -23.09
N LYS A 86 -1.06 -5.16 -22.29
CA LYS A 86 -0.42 -4.54 -21.12
C LYS A 86 1.05 -4.90 -21.10
N ALA A 87 1.83 -4.19 -21.93
CA ALA A 87 3.26 -4.45 -22.10
C ALA A 87 4.06 -4.20 -20.81
N CYS A 88 3.58 -3.31 -19.93
CA CYS A 88 4.22 -2.98 -18.66
C CYS A 88 3.81 -3.94 -17.54
N THR A 89 4.78 -4.29 -16.69
CA THR A 89 4.54 -5.09 -15.47
C THR A 89 4.59 -4.16 -14.25
N ASN A 90 3.54 -4.18 -13.42
CA ASN A 90 3.49 -3.41 -12.17
C ASN A 90 4.06 -4.23 -11.00
N VAL A 91 5.13 -4.97 -11.24
CA VAL A 91 5.76 -5.81 -10.22
C VAL A 91 6.52 -4.92 -9.24
N PRO A 92 6.30 -5.04 -7.93
CA PRO A 92 7.09 -4.33 -6.95
C PRO A 92 8.58 -4.71 -7.06
N ILE A 93 9.45 -3.71 -7.16
CA ILE A 93 10.89 -3.89 -7.12
C ILE A 93 11.38 -3.68 -5.69
N THR A 94 12.31 -4.52 -5.24
CA THR A 94 12.99 -4.32 -3.96
C THR A 94 13.94 -3.13 -4.11
N CYS A 95 13.77 -2.09 -3.28
CA CYS A 95 14.75 -1.02 -3.19
C CYS A 95 16.00 -1.58 -2.49
N ALA A 96 17.17 -1.41 -3.10
CA ALA A 96 18.45 -1.91 -2.58
C ALA A 96 19.15 -0.93 -1.62
N LEU A 97 18.53 0.21 -1.32
CA LEU A 97 19.05 1.26 -0.43
C LEU A 97 18.79 0.93 1.03
#